data_AF-A0A1V4X5L4-F1
#
_entry.id   AF-A0A1V4X5L4-F1
#
_cell.length_a   1.000
_cell.length_b   1.000
_cell.length_c   1.000
_cell.angle_alpha   90.00
_cell.angle_beta   90.00
_cell.angle_gamma   90.00
#
_symmetry.space_group_name_H-M   'P 1'
#
loop_
_entity.id
_entity.type
_entity.pdbx_description
1 polymer ?
#
loop_
_entity_poly.entity_id
_entity_poly.type
_entity_poly.pdbx_seq_one_letter_code
_entity_poly.pdbx_strand_id
1 'polypeptide(L)'
;METSLAIPEAQTPEQKTALQEYMALFDWKEIGAQVRRGKEITVTDAGQAELIAEARTLRLGLKRVRTAIENRRKELKEGLNLRSKAIDGMANVLKELIVPAEDHLEEQERFVELQEEKRLAELQAARQEELSKYLPDTSFYDLKAMSEQGFQQLLESSRIAWQARKDAEAKAEADRAEKARADAAEAERIKAENARLQKENEEATRKAEEARKEKEKAEADARALRAEQERKDKEAREAKEKLEREQKDAARRAKMAPDKEKLETYAAALAAVPAPEVKSEEAKAVVADAIKKISLAVTFLKQRATQL
;
A
#
# COMPACT_ATOMS: atom_id res chain seq x y z
N MET A 1 87.60 -1.45 55.56
CA MET A 1 86.73 -2.39 54.82
C MET A 1 87.35 -2.60 53.45
N GLU A 2 87.98 -3.75 53.25
CA GLU A 2 88.50 -4.17 51.95
C GLU A 2 87.37 -4.07 50.92
N THR A 3 87.57 -3.26 49.88
CA THR A 3 86.72 -3.39 48.70
C THR A 3 87.21 -4.65 47.98
N SER A 4 86.73 -5.80 48.44
CA SER A 4 86.87 -7.05 47.72
C SER A 4 86.20 -6.84 46.36
N LEU A 5 87.00 -6.74 45.31
CA LEU A 5 86.53 -6.75 43.93
C LEU A 5 85.95 -8.15 43.70
N ALA A 6 84.62 -8.28 43.72
CA ALA A 6 83.96 -9.54 43.43
C ALA A 6 84.24 -9.92 41.96
N ILE A 7 85.18 -10.84 41.75
CA ILE A 7 85.46 -11.40 40.44
C ILE A 7 84.33 -12.40 40.12
N PRO A 8 83.73 -12.35 38.92
CA PRO A 8 82.70 -13.31 38.52
C PRO A 8 83.20 -14.76 38.62
N GLU A 9 82.34 -15.65 39.13
CA GLU A 9 82.65 -17.08 39.15
C GLU A 9 82.60 -17.67 37.73
N ALA A 10 83.64 -18.42 37.36
CA ALA A 10 83.70 -19.12 36.09
C ALA A 10 82.81 -20.37 36.13
N GLN A 11 81.92 -20.54 35.15
CA GLN A 11 81.04 -21.71 35.03
C GLN A 11 81.63 -22.82 34.15
N THR A 12 82.57 -22.49 33.26
CA THR A 12 83.27 -23.46 32.40
C THR A 12 84.81 -23.31 32.48
N PRO A 13 85.58 -24.36 32.12
CA PRO A 13 87.04 -24.26 32.03
C PRO A 13 87.52 -23.16 31.09
N GLU A 14 86.85 -22.96 29.96
CA GLU A 14 87.17 -21.92 28.97
C GLU A 14 86.90 -20.53 29.54
N GLN A 15 85.79 -20.35 30.26
CA GLN A 15 85.50 -19.11 30.97
C GLN A 15 86.56 -18.83 32.05
N LYS A 16 87.00 -19.87 32.77
CA LYS A 16 88.06 -19.74 33.78
C LYS A 16 89.36 -19.28 33.17
N THR A 17 89.78 -19.89 32.06
CA THR A 17 90.99 -19.50 31.31
C THR A 17 90.87 -18.07 30.79
N ALA A 18 89.75 -17.71 30.17
CA ALA A 18 89.52 -16.35 29.65
C ALA A 18 89.55 -15.29 30.77
N LEU A 19 88.98 -15.58 31.94
CA LEU A 19 89.04 -14.69 33.10
C LEU A 19 90.47 -14.55 33.63
N GLN A 20 91.22 -15.65 33.73
CA GLN A 20 92.62 -15.62 34.16
C GLN A 20 93.52 -14.81 33.21
N GLU A 21 93.37 -15.04 31.90
CA GLU A 21 94.08 -14.27 30.86
C GLU A 21 93.75 -12.79 30.93
N TYR A 22 92.47 -12.44 31.06
CA TYR A 22 92.04 -11.04 31.16
C TYR A 22 92.55 -10.36 32.43
N MET A 23 92.54 -11.08 33.55
CA MET A 23 93.04 -10.58 34.81
C MET A 23 94.54 -10.31 34.77
N ALA A 24 95.32 -11.13 34.06
CA ALA A 24 96.76 -10.96 33.94
C ALA A 24 97.19 -9.70 33.15
N LEU A 25 96.28 -9.08 32.38
CA LEU A 25 96.57 -7.91 31.54
C LEU A 25 96.65 -6.59 32.33
N PHE A 26 96.15 -6.56 33.56
CA PHE A 26 96.04 -5.35 34.37
C PHE A 26 96.51 -5.60 35.79
N ASP A 27 97.23 -4.65 36.39
CA ASP A 27 97.58 -4.72 37.81
C ASP A 27 96.38 -4.30 38.67
N TRP A 28 95.56 -5.29 39.04
CA TRP A 28 94.38 -5.09 39.89
C TRP A 28 94.72 -4.53 41.28
N LYS A 29 95.91 -4.83 41.80
CA LYS A 29 96.35 -4.34 43.11
C LYS A 29 96.64 -2.84 43.02
N GLU A 30 97.36 -2.42 41.98
CA GLU A 30 97.66 -1.01 41.72
C GLU A 30 96.39 -0.21 41.43
N ILE A 31 95.51 -0.72 40.55
CA ILE A 31 94.22 -0.08 40.25
C ILE A 31 93.39 0.06 41.52
N GLY A 32 93.31 -0.99 42.33
CA GLY A 32 92.62 -0.96 43.62
C GLY A 32 93.20 0.07 44.58
N ALA A 33 94.53 0.21 44.62
CA ALA A 33 95.21 1.22 45.45
C ALA A 33 94.91 2.65 44.96
N GLN A 34 94.97 2.91 43.64
CA GLN A 34 94.62 4.20 43.05
C GLN A 34 93.16 4.58 43.32
N VAL A 35 92.24 3.62 43.25
CA VAL A 35 90.82 3.83 43.58
C VAL A 35 90.63 4.15 45.05
N ARG A 36 91.31 3.44 45.97
CA ARG A 36 91.26 3.75 47.42
C ARG A 36 91.80 5.14 47.70
N ARG A 37 92.99 5.46 47.18
CA ARG A 37 93.61 6.78 47.33
C ARG A 37 92.71 7.88 46.78
N GLY A 38 92.12 7.67 45.61
CA GLY A 38 91.18 8.61 45.01
C GLY A 38 89.94 8.87 45.86
N LYS A 39 89.47 7.90 46.67
CA LYS A 39 88.34 8.06 47.60
C LYS A 39 88.73 8.84 48.86
N GLU A 40 89.99 8.79 49.28
CA GLU A 40 90.50 9.52 50.45
C GLU A 40 90.71 11.00 50.15
N ILE A 41 90.95 11.36 48.89
CA ILE A 41 91.17 12.75 48.48
C ILE A 41 89.84 13.53 48.57
N THR A 42 89.80 14.47 49.51
CA THR A 42 88.70 15.42 49.68
C THR A 42 89.27 16.84 49.67
N VAL A 43 88.95 17.61 48.62
CA VAL A 43 89.36 19.01 48.51
C VAL A 43 88.29 19.88 49.16
N THR A 44 88.67 20.66 50.17
CA THR A 44 87.74 21.50 50.96
C THR A 44 87.96 22.99 50.75
N ASP A 45 89.12 23.39 50.23
CA ASP A 45 89.47 24.80 49.97
C ASP A 45 90.29 24.95 48.69
N ALA A 46 90.13 26.09 48.00
CA ALA A 46 90.77 26.38 46.72
C ALA A 46 92.30 26.59 46.83
N GLY A 47 92.83 26.88 48.02
CA GLY A 47 94.27 27.00 48.28
C GLY A 47 95.02 25.66 48.31
N GLN A 48 94.33 24.51 48.31
CA GLN A 48 94.93 23.17 48.34
C GLN A 48 95.44 22.72 46.96
N ALA A 49 96.30 23.52 46.33
CA ALA A 49 96.76 23.33 44.95
C ALA A 49 97.38 21.93 44.68
N GLU A 50 98.21 21.43 45.60
CA GLU A 50 98.84 20.11 45.48
C GLU A 50 97.82 18.96 45.51
N LEU A 51 96.81 19.05 46.40
CA LEU A 51 95.76 18.03 46.52
C LEU A 51 94.86 17.98 45.27
N ILE A 52 94.57 19.15 44.69
CA ILE A 52 93.84 19.28 43.42
C ILE A 52 94.65 18.68 42.26
N ALA A 53 95.95 18.93 42.22
CA ALA A 53 96.84 18.36 41.21
C ALA A 53 96.95 16.83 41.32
N GLU A 54 97.03 16.30 42.55
CA GLU A 54 97.00 14.86 42.83
C GLU A 54 95.68 14.23 42.36
N ALA A 55 94.53 14.84 42.71
CA ALA A 55 93.21 14.38 42.29
C ALA A 55 93.09 14.31 40.75
N ARG A 56 93.57 15.34 40.05
CA ARG A 56 93.56 15.38 38.57
C ARG A 56 94.42 14.26 37.98
N THR A 57 95.60 14.02 38.56
CA THR A 57 96.55 13.00 38.10
C THR A 57 95.97 11.61 38.26
N LEU A 58 95.43 11.29 39.44
CA LEU A 58 94.77 10.00 39.70
C LEU A 58 93.57 9.78 38.79
N ARG A 59 92.70 10.79 38.61
CA ARG A 59 91.55 10.70 37.69
C ARG A 59 91.99 10.41 36.25
N LEU A 60 93.04 11.08 35.76
CA LEU A 60 93.55 10.85 34.41
C LEU A 60 94.18 9.46 34.27
N GLY A 61 94.91 8.98 35.28
CA GLY A 61 95.43 7.61 35.35
C GLY A 61 94.30 6.57 35.26
N LEU A 62 93.31 6.66 36.13
CA LEU A 62 92.14 5.77 36.13
C LEU A 62 91.35 5.84 34.81
N LYS A 63 91.23 7.03 34.20
CA LYS A 63 90.60 7.18 32.87
C LYS A 63 91.37 6.41 31.78
N ARG A 64 92.72 6.48 31.78
CA ARG A 64 93.56 5.73 30.82
C ARG A 64 93.37 4.23 30.99
N VAL A 65 93.42 3.73 32.22
CA VAL A 65 93.17 2.31 32.53
C VAL A 65 91.79 1.88 32.03
N ARG A 66 90.73 2.67 32.33
CA ARG A 66 89.36 2.38 31.88
C ARG A 66 89.26 2.25 30.36
N THR A 67 89.89 3.15 29.61
CA THR A 67 89.87 3.09 28.14
C THR A 67 90.68 1.89 27.61
N ALA A 68 91.81 1.55 28.23
CA ALA A 68 92.60 0.39 27.86
C ALA A 68 91.84 -0.94 28.05
N ILE A 69 91.07 -1.06 29.14
CA ILE A 69 90.17 -2.19 29.41
C ILE A 69 89.19 -2.41 28.25
N GLU A 70 88.49 -1.36 27.80
CA GLU A 70 87.49 -1.51 26.71
C GLU A 70 88.14 -1.83 25.35
N ASN A 71 89.30 -1.25 25.05
CA ASN A 71 90.03 -1.58 23.82
C ASN A 71 90.46 -3.05 23.81
N ARG A 72 91.02 -3.52 24.93
CA ARG A 72 91.50 -4.89 25.03
C ARG A 72 90.35 -5.91 24.99
N ARG A 73 89.20 -5.57 25.57
CA ARG A 73 87.96 -6.36 25.44
C ARG A 73 87.53 -6.50 23.98
N LYS A 74 87.61 -5.44 23.18
CA LYS A 74 87.26 -5.48 21.75
C LYS A 74 88.23 -6.34 20.96
N GLU A 75 89.53 -6.15 21.17
CA GLU A 75 90.60 -6.94 20.53
C GLU A 75 90.43 -8.44 20.79
N LEU A 76 90.21 -8.84 22.04
CA LEU A 76 90.02 -10.25 22.41
C LEU A 76 88.76 -10.86 21.77
N LYS A 77 87.72 -10.06 21.53
CA LYS A 77 86.46 -10.52 20.91
C LYS A 77 86.48 -10.48 19.38
N GLU A 78 87.39 -9.75 18.76
CA GLU A 78 87.39 -9.54 17.31
C GLU A 78 87.55 -10.85 16.54
N GLY A 79 88.54 -11.67 16.91
CA GLY A 79 88.76 -12.98 16.28
C GLY A 79 87.58 -13.94 16.45
N LEU A 80 86.92 -13.91 17.61
CA LEU A 80 85.72 -14.72 17.88
C LEU A 80 84.54 -14.27 17.01
N ASN A 81 84.35 -12.95 16.88
CA ASN A 81 83.29 -12.39 16.04
C ASN A 81 83.51 -12.73 14.56
N LEU A 82 84.76 -12.65 14.08
CA LEU A 82 85.10 -13.05 12.70
C LEU A 82 84.83 -14.53 12.47
N ARG A 83 85.23 -15.39 13.41
CA ARG A 83 84.98 -16.82 13.33
C ARG A 83 83.49 -17.14 13.35
N SER A 84 82.70 -16.52 14.22
CA SER A 84 81.25 -16.69 14.27
C SER A 84 80.61 -16.31 12.94
N LYS A 85 80.93 -15.11 12.42
CA LYS A 85 80.42 -14.64 11.13
C LYS A 85 80.77 -15.58 9.97
N ALA A 86 81.97 -16.17 9.98
CA ALA A 86 82.37 -17.14 8.97
C ALA A 86 81.54 -18.44 9.05
N ILE A 87 81.27 -18.93 10.26
CA ILE A 87 80.41 -20.11 10.48
C ILE A 87 78.99 -19.82 10.00
N ASP A 88 78.42 -18.69 10.42
CA ASP A 88 77.05 -18.28 10.04
C ASP A 88 76.94 -18.07 8.53
N GLY A 89 77.94 -17.43 7.92
CA GLY A 89 78.01 -17.22 6.48
C GLY A 89 78.01 -18.54 5.70
N MET A 90 78.85 -19.51 6.11
CA MET A 90 78.89 -20.82 5.47
C MET A 90 77.57 -21.59 5.64
N ALA A 91 76.95 -21.50 6.83
CA ALA A 91 75.64 -22.12 7.07
C ALA A 91 74.56 -21.56 6.15
N ASN A 92 74.56 -20.25 5.89
CA ASN A 92 73.61 -19.62 4.98
C ASN A 92 73.85 -20.04 3.52
N VAL A 93 75.11 -20.09 3.07
CA VAL A 93 75.45 -20.59 1.71
C VAL A 93 74.95 -22.01 1.50
N LEU A 94 75.16 -22.90 2.48
CA LEU A 94 74.67 -24.28 2.40
C LEU A 94 73.15 -24.34 2.35
N LYS A 95 72.45 -23.54 3.16
CA LYS A 95 70.98 -23.48 3.14
C LYS A 95 70.43 -22.94 1.82
N GLU A 96 71.02 -21.90 1.26
CA GLU A 96 70.63 -21.34 -0.04
C GLU A 96 70.77 -22.37 -1.17
N LEU A 97 71.72 -23.30 -1.07
CA LEU A 97 71.87 -24.39 -2.02
C LEU A 97 70.89 -25.55 -1.78
N ILE A 98 70.70 -25.94 -0.51
CA ILE A 98 69.94 -27.14 -0.14
C ILE A 98 68.43 -26.89 -0.25
N VAL A 99 67.92 -25.77 0.27
CA VAL A 99 66.47 -25.53 0.36
C VAL A 99 65.77 -25.60 -1.00
N PRO A 100 66.24 -24.94 -2.08
CA PRO A 100 65.58 -25.05 -3.39
C PRO A 100 65.63 -26.47 -3.97
N ALA A 101 66.68 -27.24 -3.64
CA ALA A 101 66.79 -28.63 -4.08
C ALA A 101 65.82 -29.54 -3.31
N GLU A 102 65.65 -29.33 -2.00
CA GLU A 102 64.63 -30.00 -1.19
C GLU A 102 63.22 -29.69 -1.71
N ASP A 103 62.92 -28.41 -1.96
CA ASP A 103 61.62 -27.97 -2.51
C ASP A 103 61.33 -28.67 -3.85
N HIS A 104 62.30 -28.70 -4.77
CA HIS A 104 62.15 -29.39 -6.05
C HIS A 104 61.92 -30.89 -5.88
N LEU A 105 62.65 -31.55 -4.97
CA LEU A 105 62.48 -32.97 -4.69
C LEU A 105 61.12 -33.27 -4.04
N GLU A 106 60.62 -32.39 -3.18
CA GLU A 106 59.27 -32.49 -2.61
C GLU A 106 58.21 -32.39 -3.72
N GLU A 107 58.36 -31.44 -4.66
CA GLU A 107 57.48 -31.35 -5.83
C GLU A 107 57.49 -32.64 -6.67
N GLN A 108 58.65 -33.28 -6.84
CA GLN A 108 58.77 -34.55 -7.55
C GLN A 108 58.13 -35.70 -6.77
N GLU A 109 58.33 -35.79 -5.45
CA GLU A 109 57.71 -36.78 -4.58
C GLU A 109 56.19 -36.70 -4.64
N ARG A 110 55.67 -35.48 -4.57
CA ARG A 110 54.23 -35.18 -4.58
C ARG A 110 53.65 -35.09 -5.99
N PHE A 111 54.43 -35.35 -7.04
CA PHE A 111 54.00 -35.17 -8.43
C PHE A 111 52.73 -35.97 -8.75
N VAL A 112 52.67 -37.24 -8.35
CA VAL A 112 51.49 -38.11 -8.62
C VAL A 112 50.26 -37.59 -7.88
N GLU A 113 50.40 -37.17 -6.62
CA GLU A 113 49.31 -36.60 -5.84
C GLU A 113 48.81 -35.29 -6.43
N LEU A 114 49.72 -34.40 -6.84
CA LEU A 114 49.39 -33.14 -7.50
C LEU A 114 48.72 -33.35 -8.86
N GLN A 115 49.17 -34.34 -9.64
CA GLN A 115 48.53 -34.68 -10.92
C GLN A 115 47.14 -35.27 -10.71
N GLU A 116 46.96 -36.14 -9.72
CA GLU A 116 45.66 -36.70 -9.40
C GLU A 116 44.70 -35.62 -8.87
N GLU A 117 45.18 -34.71 -8.01
CA GLU A 117 44.38 -33.59 -7.54
C GLU A 117 43.96 -32.66 -8.69
N LYS A 118 44.88 -32.35 -9.61
CA LYS A 118 44.57 -31.60 -10.84
C LYS A 118 43.53 -32.32 -11.70
N ARG A 119 43.72 -33.62 -11.96
CA ARG A 119 42.77 -34.43 -12.74
C ARG A 119 41.39 -34.42 -12.11
N LEU A 120 41.30 -34.59 -10.80
CA LEU A 120 40.03 -34.59 -10.07
C LEU A 120 39.38 -33.19 -10.03
N ALA A 121 40.19 -32.12 -9.94
CA ALA A 121 39.69 -30.75 -10.01
C ALA A 121 39.16 -30.39 -11.42
N GLU A 122 39.87 -30.80 -12.47
CA GLU A 122 39.43 -30.67 -13.87
C GLU A 122 38.15 -31.46 -14.12
N LEU A 123 38.08 -32.70 -13.63
CA LEU A 123 36.88 -33.54 -13.72
C LEU A 123 35.69 -32.88 -13.01
N GLN A 124 35.91 -32.38 -11.79
CA GLN A 124 34.88 -31.66 -11.04
C GLN A 124 34.41 -30.40 -11.79
N ALA A 125 35.33 -29.63 -12.37
CA ALA A 125 35.00 -28.43 -13.15
C ALA A 125 34.18 -28.77 -14.40
N ALA A 126 34.56 -29.81 -15.15
CA ALA A 126 33.82 -30.27 -16.32
C ALA A 126 32.40 -30.73 -15.94
N ARG A 127 32.29 -31.54 -14.89
CA ARG A 127 30.98 -32.01 -14.36
C ARG A 127 30.10 -30.87 -13.89
N GLN A 128 30.70 -29.87 -13.22
CA GLN A 128 30.03 -28.67 -12.76
C GLN A 128 29.45 -27.87 -13.94
N GLU A 129 30.24 -27.67 -14.98
CA GLU A 129 29.83 -26.94 -16.18
C GLU A 129 28.65 -27.63 -16.87
N GLU A 130 28.67 -28.96 -16.98
CA GLU A 130 27.56 -29.72 -17.57
C GLU A 130 26.26 -29.60 -16.75
N LEU A 131 26.35 -29.73 -15.42
CA LEU A 131 25.18 -29.66 -14.53
C LEU A 131 24.61 -28.24 -14.40
N SER A 132 25.45 -27.20 -14.53
CA SER A 132 25.03 -25.79 -14.39
C SER A 132 23.88 -25.38 -15.33
N LYS A 133 23.71 -26.12 -16.44
CA LYS A 133 22.62 -25.93 -17.41
C LYS A 133 21.24 -26.29 -16.84
N TYR A 134 21.20 -27.21 -15.89
CA TYR A 134 19.97 -27.80 -15.36
C TYR A 134 19.77 -27.49 -13.87
N LEU A 135 20.87 -27.38 -13.11
CA LEU A 135 20.91 -27.14 -11.67
C LEU A 135 21.65 -25.83 -11.37
N PRO A 136 21.00 -24.85 -10.71
CA PRO A 136 21.66 -23.61 -10.29
C PRO A 136 22.71 -23.81 -9.19
N ASP A 137 22.54 -24.83 -8.35
CA ASP A 137 23.45 -25.15 -7.25
C ASP A 137 23.73 -26.66 -7.24
N THR A 138 25.01 -26.99 -7.18
CA THR A 138 25.56 -28.34 -7.22
C THR A 138 26.36 -28.65 -5.96
N SER A 139 26.46 -27.72 -5.00
CA SER A 139 27.28 -27.81 -3.81
C SER A 139 26.94 -29.02 -2.92
N PHE A 140 25.71 -29.55 -3.06
CA PHE A 140 25.23 -30.73 -2.35
C PHE A 140 25.75 -32.06 -2.92
N TYR A 141 26.45 -32.06 -4.06
CA TYR A 141 26.94 -33.26 -4.73
C TYR A 141 28.47 -33.34 -4.69
N ASP A 142 28.99 -34.52 -4.34
CA ASP A 142 30.43 -34.81 -4.43
C ASP A 142 30.81 -35.17 -5.87
N LEU A 143 30.92 -34.15 -6.72
CA LEU A 143 31.27 -34.30 -8.13
C LEU A 143 32.69 -34.85 -8.34
N LYS A 144 33.55 -34.74 -7.32
CA LYS A 144 34.96 -35.15 -7.36
C LYS A 144 35.09 -36.66 -7.17
N ALA A 145 34.38 -37.23 -6.19
CA ALA A 145 34.52 -38.65 -5.83
C ALA A 145 33.42 -39.56 -6.41
N MET A 146 32.33 -39.02 -6.96
CA MET A 146 31.27 -39.87 -7.54
C MET A 146 31.74 -40.64 -8.77
N SER A 147 31.22 -41.86 -8.93
CA SER A 147 31.48 -42.69 -10.09
C SER A 147 30.91 -42.06 -11.37
N GLU A 148 31.49 -42.40 -12.52
CA GLU A 148 31.00 -41.90 -13.82
C GLU A 148 29.54 -42.29 -14.07
N GLN A 149 29.15 -43.50 -13.71
CA GLN A 149 27.76 -43.94 -13.80
C GLN A 149 26.84 -43.10 -12.89
N GLY A 150 27.29 -42.76 -11.68
CA GLY A 150 26.55 -41.89 -10.77
C GLY A 150 26.39 -40.47 -11.32
N PHE A 151 27.44 -39.92 -11.92
CA PHE A 151 27.40 -38.61 -12.57
C PHE A 151 26.41 -38.60 -13.75
N GLN A 152 26.46 -39.60 -14.64
CA GLN A 152 25.54 -39.68 -15.78
C GLN A 152 24.08 -39.81 -15.35
N GLN A 153 23.80 -40.57 -14.29
CA GLN A 153 22.46 -40.66 -13.71
C GLN A 153 21.98 -39.32 -13.13
N LEU A 154 22.87 -38.60 -12.44
CA LEU A 154 22.58 -37.27 -11.92
C LEU A 154 22.32 -36.28 -13.06
N LEU A 155 23.15 -36.28 -14.11
CA LEU A 155 23.00 -35.42 -15.27
C LEU A 155 21.66 -35.66 -15.98
N GLU A 156 21.32 -36.92 -16.25
CA GLU A 156 20.07 -37.27 -16.93
C GLU A 156 18.84 -36.94 -16.08
N SER A 157 18.85 -37.27 -14.78
CA SER A 157 17.74 -36.93 -13.89
C SER A 157 17.56 -35.42 -13.74
N SER A 158 18.66 -34.65 -13.69
CA SER A 158 18.63 -33.19 -13.65
C SER A 158 18.07 -32.60 -14.93
N ARG A 159 18.47 -33.14 -16.09
CA ARG A 159 17.94 -32.76 -17.40
C ARG A 159 16.44 -33.01 -17.50
N ILE A 160 15.98 -34.20 -17.09
CA ILE A 160 14.55 -34.54 -17.09
C ILE A 160 13.77 -33.60 -16.16
N ALA A 161 14.27 -33.35 -14.95
CA ALA A 161 13.63 -32.45 -14.00
C ALA A 161 13.56 -31.01 -14.52
N TRP A 162 14.63 -30.52 -15.16
CA TRP A 162 14.66 -29.20 -15.79
C TRP A 162 13.67 -29.10 -16.94
N GLN A 163 13.63 -30.10 -17.83
CA GLN A 163 12.70 -30.13 -18.95
C GLN A 163 11.26 -30.18 -18.46
N ALA A 164 10.95 -31.02 -17.46
CA ALA A 164 9.61 -31.10 -16.88
C ALA A 164 9.18 -29.77 -16.24
N ARG A 165 10.10 -29.04 -15.59
CA ARG A 165 9.83 -27.69 -15.07
C ARG A 165 9.53 -26.71 -16.20
N LYS A 166 10.31 -26.76 -17.29
CA LYS A 166 10.10 -25.88 -18.44
C LYS A 166 8.79 -26.18 -19.17
N ASP A 167 8.46 -27.44 -19.36
CA ASP A 167 7.21 -27.86 -19.98
C ASP A 167 6.00 -27.49 -19.10
N ALA A 168 6.11 -27.63 -17.77
CA ALA A 168 5.07 -27.21 -16.84
C ALA A 168 4.88 -25.68 -16.83
N GLU A 169 5.99 -24.92 -16.88
CA GLU A 169 5.96 -23.45 -16.99
C GLU A 169 5.29 -23.02 -18.30
N ALA A 170 5.68 -23.62 -19.44
CA ALA A 170 5.10 -23.34 -20.74
C ALA A 170 3.61 -23.69 -20.80
N LYS A 171 3.20 -24.83 -20.23
CA LYS A 171 1.79 -25.22 -20.13
C LYS A 171 1.00 -24.25 -19.26
N ALA A 172 1.52 -23.87 -18.09
CA ALA A 172 0.87 -22.91 -17.21
C ALA A 172 0.76 -21.51 -17.84
N GLU A 173 1.72 -21.10 -18.67
CA GLU A 173 1.62 -19.87 -19.45
C GLU A 173 0.61 -19.98 -20.60
N ALA A 174 0.58 -21.10 -21.32
CA ALA A 174 -0.41 -21.37 -22.35
C ALA A 174 -1.84 -21.37 -21.78
N ASP A 175 -2.08 -22.04 -20.66
CA ASP A 175 -3.37 -22.08 -19.96
C ASP A 175 -3.80 -20.67 -19.49
N ARG A 176 -2.85 -19.85 -18.99
CA ARG A 176 -3.11 -18.45 -18.63
C ARG A 176 -3.46 -17.61 -19.86
N ALA A 177 -2.75 -17.79 -20.96
CA ALA A 177 -3.01 -17.07 -22.20
C ALA A 177 -4.35 -17.45 -22.83
N GLU A 178 -4.73 -18.73 -22.79
CA GLU A 178 -6.02 -19.21 -23.26
C GLU A 178 -7.16 -18.65 -22.41
N LYS A 179 -7.04 -18.73 -21.07
CA LYS A 179 -8.02 -18.13 -20.16
C LYS A 179 -8.18 -16.64 -20.38
N ALA A 180 -7.07 -15.90 -20.51
CA ALA A 180 -7.11 -14.46 -20.79
C ALA A 180 -7.79 -14.14 -22.14
N ARG A 181 -7.58 -14.97 -23.17
CA ARG A 181 -8.27 -14.82 -24.46
C ARG A 181 -9.76 -15.13 -24.36
N ALA A 182 -10.15 -16.16 -23.60
CA ALA A 182 -11.54 -16.51 -23.35
C ALA A 182 -12.25 -15.38 -22.58
N ASP A 183 -11.65 -14.89 -21.50
CA ASP A 183 -12.17 -13.78 -20.68
C ASP A 183 -12.31 -12.50 -21.52
N ALA A 184 -11.34 -12.20 -22.39
CA ALA A 184 -11.41 -11.06 -23.30
C ALA A 184 -12.53 -11.21 -24.34
N ALA A 185 -12.71 -12.40 -24.92
CA ALA A 185 -13.78 -12.68 -25.87
C ALA A 185 -15.17 -12.59 -25.21
N GLU A 186 -15.31 -13.10 -23.97
CA GLU A 186 -16.54 -12.97 -23.18
C GLU A 186 -16.82 -11.51 -22.83
N ALA A 187 -15.82 -10.75 -22.39
CA ALA A 187 -15.97 -9.32 -22.11
C ALA A 187 -16.41 -8.54 -23.35
N GLU A 188 -15.87 -8.83 -24.53
CA GLU A 188 -16.31 -8.23 -25.79
C GLU A 188 -17.75 -8.62 -26.15
N ARG A 189 -18.15 -9.88 -25.94
CA ARG A 189 -19.55 -10.30 -26.11
C ARG A 189 -20.49 -9.56 -25.16
N ILE A 190 -20.14 -9.45 -23.89
CA ILE A 190 -20.92 -8.74 -22.88
C ILE A 190 -21.04 -7.26 -23.25
N LYS A 191 -19.96 -6.61 -23.69
CA LYS A 191 -20.01 -5.22 -24.17
C LYS A 191 -20.92 -5.07 -25.38
N ALA A 192 -20.83 -5.97 -26.36
CA ALA A 192 -21.68 -5.93 -27.56
C ALA A 192 -23.15 -6.16 -27.21
N GLU A 193 -23.46 -7.09 -26.32
CA GLU A 193 -24.82 -7.35 -25.84
C GLU A 193 -25.38 -6.19 -25.02
N ASN A 194 -24.60 -5.63 -24.09
CA ASN A 194 -24.98 -4.45 -23.32
C ASN A 194 -25.24 -3.25 -24.24
N ALA A 195 -24.41 -3.04 -25.27
CA ALA A 195 -24.64 -1.98 -26.25
C ALA A 195 -25.92 -2.20 -27.06
N ARG A 196 -26.26 -3.45 -27.41
CA ARG A 196 -27.53 -3.79 -28.08
C ARG A 196 -28.72 -3.52 -27.15
N LEU A 197 -28.65 -3.98 -25.91
CA LEU A 197 -29.69 -3.79 -24.90
C LEU A 197 -29.90 -2.32 -24.55
N GLN A 198 -28.83 -1.51 -24.52
CA GLN A 198 -28.94 -0.06 -24.36
C GLN A 198 -29.72 0.56 -25.52
N LYS A 199 -29.38 0.23 -26.77
CA LYS A 199 -30.12 0.72 -27.94
C LYS A 199 -31.58 0.28 -27.94
N GLU A 200 -31.85 -0.98 -27.58
CA GLU A 200 -33.21 -1.50 -27.49
C GLU A 200 -34.02 -0.80 -26.38
N ASN A 201 -33.42 -0.55 -25.21
CA ASN A 201 -34.04 0.22 -24.13
C ASN A 201 -34.25 1.69 -24.51
N GLU A 202 -33.30 2.32 -25.21
CA GLU A 202 -33.45 3.68 -25.72
C GLU A 202 -34.61 3.76 -26.74
N GLU A 203 -34.72 2.78 -27.63
CA GLU A 203 -35.81 2.73 -28.61
C GLU A 203 -37.16 2.42 -27.95
N ALA A 204 -37.19 1.53 -26.96
CA ALA A 204 -38.38 1.22 -26.17
C ALA A 204 -38.85 2.41 -25.32
N THR A 205 -37.92 3.13 -24.68
CA THR A 205 -38.24 4.35 -23.92
C THR A 205 -38.72 5.45 -24.86
N ARG A 206 -38.11 5.64 -26.03
CA ARG A 206 -38.59 6.59 -27.05
C ARG A 206 -40.01 6.26 -27.51
N LYS A 207 -40.29 4.99 -27.86
CA LYS A 207 -41.65 4.54 -28.24
C LYS A 207 -42.67 4.71 -27.12
N ALA A 208 -42.28 4.43 -25.86
CA ALA A 208 -43.15 4.62 -24.72
C ALA A 208 -43.44 6.11 -24.46
N GLU A 209 -42.46 6.99 -24.69
CA GLU A 209 -42.63 8.44 -24.56
C GLU A 209 -43.48 9.02 -25.70
N GLU A 210 -43.28 8.57 -26.93
CA GLU A 210 -44.12 8.89 -28.10
C GLU A 210 -45.58 8.44 -27.86
N ALA A 211 -45.80 7.21 -27.40
CA ALA A 211 -47.13 6.70 -27.08
C ALA A 211 -47.79 7.45 -25.91
N ARG A 212 -47.01 7.91 -24.92
CA ARG A 212 -47.52 8.79 -23.85
C ARG A 212 -47.95 10.14 -24.39
N LYS A 213 -47.13 10.78 -25.22
CA LYS A 213 -47.47 12.08 -25.85
C LYS A 213 -48.69 11.97 -26.76
N GLU A 214 -48.84 10.85 -27.47
CA GLU A 214 -50.00 10.59 -28.31
C GLU A 214 -51.27 10.36 -27.49
N LYS A 215 -51.19 9.57 -26.40
CA LYS A 215 -52.31 9.42 -25.47
C LYS A 215 -52.70 10.72 -24.80
N GLU A 216 -51.73 11.54 -24.38
CA GLU A 216 -51.98 12.83 -23.74
C GLU A 216 -52.66 13.81 -24.71
N LYS A 217 -52.24 13.84 -25.99
CA LYS A 217 -52.92 14.60 -27.04
C LYS A 217 -54.34 14.08 -27.28
N ALA A 218 -54.53 12.77 -27.40
CA ALA A 218 -55.85 12.18 -27.61
C ALA A 218 -56.79 12.44 -26.42
N GLU A 219 -56.29 12.39 -25.18
CA GLU A 219 -57.07 12.73 -23.99
C GLU A 219 -57.40 14.23 -23.93
N ALA A 220 -56.46 15.11 -24.31
CA ALA A 220 -56.70 16.55 -24.39
C ALA A 220 -57.77 16.89 -25.46
N ASP A 221 -57.67 16.28 -26.64
CA ASP A 221 -58.63 16.45 -27.73
C ASP A 221 -60.02 15.89 -27.35
N ALA A 222 -60.07 14.71 -26.71
CA ALA A 222 -61.31 14.14 -26.22
C ALA A 222 -61.95 15.00 -25.10
N ARG A 223 -61.13 15.61 -24.24
CA ARG A 223 -61.60 16.51 -23.19
C ARG A 223 -62.12 17.83 -23.78
N ALA A 224 -61.46 18.37 -24.79
CA ALA A 224 -61.92 19.55 -25.52
C ALA A 224 -63.26 19.29 -26.23
N LEU A 225 -63.39 18.14 -26.91
CA LEU A 225 -64.63 17.75 -27.59
C LEU A 225 -65.79 17.54 -26.60
N ARG A 226 -65.53 16.91 -25.45
CA ARG A 226 -66.52 16.75 -24.38
C ARG A 226 -66.95 18.08 -23.79
N ALA A 227 -66.01 18.99 -23.53
CA ALA A 227 -66.32 20.33 -23.02
C ALA A 227 -67.16 21.15 -24.03
N GLU A 228 -66.88 21.02 -25.33
CA GLU A 228 -67.68 21.68 -26.37
C GLU A 228 -69.09 21.08 -26.47
N GLN A 229 -69.21 19.75 -26.41
CA GLN A 229 -70.50 19.07 -26.45
C GLN A 229 -71.35 19.42 -25.22
N GLU A 230 -70.75 19.44 -24.03
CA GLU A 230 -71.43 19.82 -22.80
C GLU A 230 -71.90 21.29 -22.82
N ARG A 231 -71.13 22.19 -23.46
CA ARG A 231 -71.56 23.57 -23.69
C ARG A 231 -72.77 23.65 -24.62
N LYS A 232 -72.76 22.92 -25.74
CA LYS A 232 -73.89 22.86 -26.69
C LYS A 232 -75.13 22.23 -26.05
N ASP A 233 -74.97 21.18 -25.26
CA ASP A 233 -76.07 20.50 -24.58
C ASP A 233 -76.68 21.40 -23.48
N LYS A 234 -75.86 22.19 -22.77
CA LYS A 234 -76.33 23.17 -21.79
C LYS A 234 -77.10 24.31 -22.47
N GLU A 235 -76.56 24.88 -23.55
CA GLU A 235 -77.24 25.91 -24.35
C GLU A 235 -78.59 25.40 -24.90
N ALA A 236 -78.65 24.15 -25.38
CA ALA A 236 -79.88 23.53 -25.87
C ALA A 236 -80.90 23.27 -24.75
N ARG A 237 -80.46 22.86 -23.56
CA ARG A 237 -81.35 22.67 -22.39
C ARG A 237 -81.92 24.01 -21.90
N GLU A 238 -81.10 25.04 -21.80
CA GLU A 238 -81.53 26.38 -21.39
C GLU A 238 -82.54 26.98 -22.38
N ALA A 239 -82.33 26.79 -23.70
CA ALA A 239 -83.27 27.21 -24.72
C ALA A 239 -84.61 26.45 -24.64
N LYS A 240 -84.57 25.14 -24.39
CA LYS A 240 -85.78 24.30 -24.28
C LYS A 240 -86.58 24.61 -23.01
N GLU A 241 -85.91 24.85 -21.88
CA GLU A 241 -86.56 25.20 -20.63
C GLU A 241 -87.23 26.59 -20.68
N LYS A 242 -86.61 27.54 -21.40
CA LYS A 242 -87.21 28.87 -21.62
C LYS A 242 -88.48 28.80 -22.47
N LEU A 243 -88.47 28.00 -23.53
CA LEU A 243 -89.64 27.78 -24.39
C LEU A 243 -90.78 27.08 -23.63
N GLU A 244 -90.46 26.10 -22.76
CA GLU A 244 -91.47 25.37 -21.99
C GLU A 244 -92.12 26.24 -20.90
N ARG A 245 -91.39 27.18 -20.30
CA ARG A 245 -91.95 28.17 -19.36
C ARG A 245 -92.90 29.15 -20.07
N GLU A 246 -92.51 29.67 -21.23
CA GLU A 246 -93.36 30.56 -22.02
C GLU A 246 -94.67 29.88 -22.48
N GLN A 247 -94.62 28.60 -22.85
CA GLN A 247 -95.82 27.84 -23.23
C GLN A 247 -96.73 27.51 -22.04
N LYS A 248 -96.19 27.22 -20.86
CA LYS A 248 -96.98 26.95 -19.64
C LYS A 248 -97.67 28.21 -19.10
N ASP A 249 -97.04 29.38 -19.21
CA ASP A 249 -97.64 30.65 -18.79
C ASP A 249 -98.74 31.12 -19.74
N ALA A 250 -98.58 30.89 -21.05
CA ALA A 250 -99.64 31.14 -22.04
C ALA A 250 -100.86 30.20 -21.86
N ALA A 251 -100.63 28.92 -21.56
CA ALA A 251 -101.70 27.94 -21.35
C ALA A 251 -102.50 28.15 -20.05
N ARG A 252 -101.90 28.74 -19.00
CA ARG A 252 -102.61 29.11 -17.76
C ARG A 252 -103.52 30.33 -17.96
N ARG A 253 -103.10 31.33 -18.73
CA ARG A 253 -103.90 32.54 -18.99
C ARG A 253 -105.11 32.29 -19.90
N ALA A 254 -105.03 31.32 -20.82
CA ALA A 254 -106.15 30.97 -21.71
C ALA A 254 -107.28 30.17 -21.02
N LYS A 255 -107.03 29.49 -19.89
CA LYS A 255 -108.03 28.65 -19.20
C LYS A 255 -108.89 29.41 -18.18
N MET A 256 -108.49 30.59 -17.72
CA MET A 256 -109.21 31.35 -16.67
C MET A 256 -110.13 32.45 -17.22
N ALA A 257 -110.06 32.75 -18.52
CA ALA A 257 -110.92 33.75 -19.18
C ALA A 257 -112.43 33.40 -19.20
N PRO A 258 -112.89 32.15 -19.45
CA PRO A 258 -114.32 31.85 -19.55
C PRO A 258 -115.04 31.67 -18.20
N ASP A 259 -114.31 31.51 -17.09
CA ASP A 259 -114.91 31.29 -15.77
C ASP A 259 -115.26 32.60 -15.04
N LYS A 260 -114.53 33.68 -15.34
CA LYS A 260 -114.85 35.03 -14.87
C LYS A 260 -116.18 35.55 -15.42
N GLU A 261 -116.45 35.29 -16.70
CA GLU A 261 -117.65 35.76 -17.42
C GLU A 261 -118.93 35.04 -16.97
N LYS A 262 -118.83 33.77 -16.57
CA LYS A 262 -119.95 32.97 -16.01
C LYS A 262 -120.36 33.41 -14.60
N LEU A 263 -119.41 33.87 -13.78
CA LEU A 263 -119.70 34.33 -12.42
C LEU A 263 -120.39 35.70 -12.40
N GLU A 264 -120.03 36.59 -13.35
CA GLU A 264 -120.68 37.89 -13.50
C GLU A 264 -122.12 37.77 -14.03
N THR A 265 -122.36 36.87 -14.98
CA THR A 265 -123.72 36.60 -15.51
C THR A 265 -124.66 35.99 -14.47
N TYR A 266 -124.16 35.06 -13.63
CA TYR A 266 -124.96 34.49 -12.54
C TYR A 266 -125.31 35.52 -11.45
N ALA A 267 -124.36 36.39 -11.10
CA ALA A 267 -124.60 37.47 -10.15
C ALA A 267 -125.65 38.48 -10.65
N ALA A 268 -125.69 38.75 -11.97
CA ALA A 268 -126.70 39.62 -12.58
C ALA A 268 -128.12 38.99 -12.55
N ALA A 269 -128.22 37.68 -12.79
CA ALA A 269 -129.51 36.98 -12.76
C ALA A 269 -130.15 36.96 -11.36
N LEU A 270 -129.34 36.76 -10.31
CA LEU A 270 -129.82 36.77 -8.92
C LEU A 270 -130.33 38.16 -8.47
N ALA A 271 -129.75 39.24 -9.00
CA ALA A 271 -130.18 40.61 -8.68
C ALA A 271 -131.54 40.99 -9.33
N ALA A 272 -131.91 40.33 -10.42
CA ALA A 272 -133.08 40.67 -11.22
C ALA A 272 -134.39 40.00 -10.77
N VAL A 273 -134.40 39.26 -9.65
CA VAL A 273 -135.59 38.55 -9.15
C VAL A 273 -136.62 39.56 -8.61
N PRO A 274 -137.81 39.71 -9.23
CA PRO A 274 -138.80 40.69 -8.79
C PRO A 274 -139.52 40.23 -7.50
N ALA A 275 -139.79 41.18 -6.61
CA ALA A 275 -140.44 40.92 -5.33
C ALA A 275 -141.96 40.72 -5.48
N PRO A 276 -142.56 39.67 -4.91
CA PRO A 276 -143.99 39.41 -5.01
C PRO A 276 -144.80 40.37 -4.13
N GLU A 277 -145.86 41.00 -4.68
CA GLU A 277 -146.78 41.86 -3.92
C GLU A 277 -147.71 41.03 -3.03
N VAL A 278 -147.61 41.23 -1.70
CA VAL A 278 -148.39 40.51 -0.68
C VAL A 278 -149.11 41.49 0.24
N LYS A 279 -150.38 41.19 0.56
CA LYS A 279 -151.30 42.13 1.24
C LYS A 279 -151.33 42.01 2.78
N SER A 280 -150.76 40.96 3.38
CA SER A 280 -150.65 40.87 4.86
C SER A 280 -149.32 41.42 5.36
N GLU A 281 -149.33 42.04 6.54
CA GLU A 281 -148.13 42.63 7.15
C GLU A 281 -147.07 41.58 7.52
N GLU A 282 -147.47 40.37 7.94
CA GLU A 282 -146.52 39.28 8.21
C GLU A 282 -145.81 38.79 6.93
N ALA A 283 -146.49 38.82 5.78
CA ALA A 283 -145.91 38.37 4.51
C ALA A 283 -144.89 39.37 3.96
N LYS A 284 -145.08 40.67 4.17
CA LYS A 284 -144.11 41.71 3.75
C LYS A 284 -142.76 41.56 4.46
N ALA A 285 -142.77 41.20 5.75
CA ALA A 285 -141.56 41.01 6.54
C ALA A 285 -140.70 39.84 6.01
N VAL A 286 -141.32 38.74 5.57
CA VAL A 286 -140.61 37.58 4.99
C VAL A 286 -139.99 37.92 3.64
N VAL A 287 -140.72 38.66 2.79
CA VAL A 287 -140.21 39.10 1.48
C VAL A 287 -139.00 40.03 1.65
N ALA A 288 -139.02 40.93 2.64
CA ALA A 288 -137.91 41.83 2.93
C ALA A 288 -136.64 41.08 3.38
N ASP A 289 -136.75 40.04 4.22
CA ASP A 289 -135.60 39.25 4.67
C ASP A 289 -135.01 38.38 3.53
N ALA A 290 -135.86 37.87 2.64
CA ALA A 290 -135.42 37.11 1.46
C ALA A 290 -134.59 37.98 0.49
N ILE A 291 -135.03 39.21 0.20
CA ILE A 291 -134.29 40.15 -0.65
C ILE A 291 -132.92 40.49 -0.04
N LYS A 292 -132.86 40.64 1.29
CA LYS A 292 -131.61 40.96 2.00
C LYS A 292 -130.58 39.82 1.91
N LYS A 293 -131.02 38.56 1.86
CA LYS A 293 -130.12 37.41 1.65
C LYS A 293 -129.64 37.30 0.21
N ILE A 294 -130.50 37.62 -0.77
CA ILE A 294 -130.14 37.63 -2.19
C ILE A 294 -129.07 38.69 -2.48
N SER A 295 -129.18 39.90 -1.92
CA SER A 295 -128.19 40.96 -2.16
C SER A 295 -126.80 40.64 -1.59
N LEU A 296 -126.74 39.92 -0.46
CA LEU A 296 -125.49 39.46 0.14
C LEU A 296 -124.77 38.45 -0.76
N ALA A 297 -125.52 37.52 -1.36
CA ALA A 297 -124.98 36.52 -2.29
C ALA A 297 -124.44 37.16 -3.58
N VAL A 298 -125.13 38.16 -4.14
CA VAL A 298 -124.65 38.91 -5.32
C VAL A 298 -123.33 39.63 -5.05
N THR A 299 -123.18 40.23 -3.87
CA THR A 299 -121.96 40.96 -3.49
C THR A 299 -120.75 40.03 -3.38
N PHE A 300 -120.93 38.85 -2.79
CA PHE A 300 -119.89 37.84 -2.65
C PHE A 300 -119.36 37.34 -4.02
N LEU A 301 -120.27 37.07 -4.96
CA LEU A 301 -119.90 36.57 -6.28
C LEU A 301 -119.06 37.58 -7.09
N LYS A 302 -119.41 38.87 -7.04
CA LYS A 302 -118.65 39.94 -7.74
C LYS A 302 -117.23 40.13 -7.18
N GLN A 303 -117.03 40.00 -5.88
CA GLN A 303 -115.70 40.14 -5.27
C GLN A 303 -114.74 39.00 -5.62
N ARG A 304 -115.24 37.77 -5.78
CA ARG A 304 -114.37 36.62 -6.12
C ARG A 304 -114.06 36.55 -7.62
N ALA A 305 -114.96 37.02 -8.48
CA ALA A 305 -114.72 37.10 -9.93
C ALA A 305 -113.57 38.07 -10.32
N THR A 306 -113.25 39.06 -9.47
CA THR A 306 -112.13 40.00 -9.71
C THR A 306 -110.76 39.45 -9.29
N GLN A 307 -110.72 38.35 -8.54
CA GLN A 307 -109.50 37.69 -8.07
C GLN A 307 -109.10 36.46 -8.91
N LEU A 308 -109.87 36.20 -9.98
CA LEU A 308 -109.60 35.22 -11.05
C LEU A 308 -109.07 35.96 -12.30
#